data_AF-A0A953IB07-F1
#
_entry.id   AF-A0A953IB07-F1
#
_cell.length_a   1.000
_cell.length_b   1.000
_cell.length_c   1.000
_cell.angle_alpha   90.00
_cell.angle_beta   90.00
_cell.angle_gamma   90.00
#
_symmetry.space_group_name_H-M   'P 1'
#
loop_
_entity.id
_entity.type
_entity.pdbx_description
1 polymer ?
#
loop_
_entity_poly.entity_id
_entity_poly.type
_entity_poly.pdbx_seq_one_letter_code
_entity_poly.pdbx_strand_id
1 'polypeptide(L)'
;MSISTVGLQTLASDLASYLAISEVADYGPNGIQVEGNPEITKLVTGVSACQELFVRAREAGADAVLVHHGIFWDGMPYPLTGLQYRRVRELIDGEMSLLAYHLPLDRHLEVGNNAVAAQRLGLVEIQPFGLSKGVAIGVR
;
A
#
# COMPACT_ATOMS: atom_id res chain seq x y z
N MET A 1 20.75 -3.16 18.47
CA MET A 1 19.69 -4.04 17.94
C MET A 1 20.10 -4.44 16.54
N SER A 2 20.07 -5.73 16.22
CA SER A 2 20.26 -6.18 14.83
C SER A 2 19.09 -5.63 14.01
N ILE A 3 19.38 -4.93 12.91
CA ILE A 3 18.33 -4.55 11.95
C ILE A 3 18.01 -5.82 11.17
N SER A 4 16.74 -6.24 11.19
CA SER A 4 16.25 -7.37 10.39
C SER A 4 15.99 -6.90 8.97
N THR A 5 16.55 -7.60 7.99
CA THR A 5 16.33 -7.37 6.56
C THR A 5 15.32 -8.38 6.01
N VAL A 6 14.43 -7.96 5.11
CA VAL A 6 13.53 -8.84 4.34
C VAL A 6 13.66 -8.54 2.85
N GLY A 7 13.57 -9.57 2.00
CA GLY A 7 13.55 -9.36 0.55
C GLY A 7 12.25 -8.68 0.11
N LEU A 8 12.32 -7.74 -0.84
CA LEU A 8 11.15 -7.03 -1.39
C LEU A 8 10.08 -8.00 -1.89
N GLN A 9 10.48 -9.03 -2.64
CA GLN A 9 9.55 -10.01 -3.20
C GLN A 9 8.92 -10.89 -2.11
N THR A 10 9.69 -11.23 -1.06
CA THR A 10 9.16 -11.94 0.11
C THR A 10 8.12 -11.08 0.83
N LEU A 11 8.46 -9.82 1.12
CA LEU A 11 7.53 -8.87 1.75
C LEU A 11 6.25 -8.71 0.93
N ALA A 12 6.36 -8.53 -0.39
CA ALA A 12 5.21 -8.36 -1.27
C ALA A 12 4.34 -9.63 -1.32
N SER A 13 4.95 -10.82 -1.37
CA SER A 13 4.25 -12.11 -1.36
C SER A 13 3.52 -12.34 -0.03
N ASP A 14 4.18 -12.06 1.09
CA ASP A 14 3.61 -12.23 2.43
C ASP A 14 2.41 -11.30 2.61
N LEU A 15 2.53 -10.03 2.22
CA LEU A 15 1.44 -9.06 2.26
C LEU A 15 0.31 -9.42 1.28
N ALA A 16 0.64 -9.94 0.09
CA ALA A 16 -0.36 -10.40 -0.87
C ALA A 16 -1.21 -11.56 -0.31
N SER A 17 -0.56 -12.52 0.37
CA SER A 17 -1.25 -13.62 1.05
C SER A 17 -2.03 -13.14 2.26
N TYR A 18 -1.44 -12.30 3.11
CA TYR A 18 -2.05 -11.80 4.33
C TYR A 18 -3.31 -10.99 4.02
N LEU A 19 -3.24 -10.10 3.03
CA LEU A 19 -4.35 -9.26 2.61
C LEU A 19 -5.32 -9.94 1.63
N ALA A 20 -5.05 -11.18 1.22
CA ALA A 20 -5.85 -11.94 0.26
C ALA A 20 -6.15 -11.16 -1.03
N ILE A 21 -5.13 -10.51 -1.61
CA ILE A 21 -5.32 -9.56 -2.72
C ILE A 21 -5.92 -10.19 -3.98
N SER A 22 -5.74 -11.49 -4.17
CA SER A 22 -6.30 -12.25 -5.32
C SER A 22 -7.81 -12.44 -5.25
N GLU A 23 -8.42 -12.24 -4.09
CA GLU A 23 -9.88 -12.36 -3.90
C GLU A 23 -10.64 -11.07 -4.25
N VAL A 24 -9.93 -9.98 -4.53
CA VAL A 24 -10.51 -8.64 -4.63
C VAL A 24 -10.14 -8.01 -5.97
N ALA A 25 -11.13 -7.86 -6.84
CA ALA A 25 -10.98 -6.97 -7.99
C ALA A 25 -10.94 -5.51 -7.50
N ASP A 26 -10.00 -4.72 -8.03
CA ASP A 26 -9.76 -3.36 -7.56
C ASP A 26 -9.87 -2.35 -8.72
N TYR A 27 -9.43 -1.13 -8.46
CA TYR A 27 -9.34 0.00 -9.39
C TYR A 27 -7.89 0.28 -9.81
N GLY A 28 -6.95 -0.61 -9.45
CA GLY A 28 -5.53 -0.49 -9.72
C GLY A 28 -4.77 -1.70 -9.19
N PRO A 29 -3.45 -1.79 -9.44
CA PRO A 29 -2.64 -2.92 -8.97
C PRO A 29 -2.39 -2.84 -7.47
N ASN A 30 -2.66 -3.95 -6.76
CA ASN A 30 -2.23 -4.19 -5.39
C ASN A 30 -0.87 -4.91 -5.37
N GLY A 31 0.05 -4.50 -4.49
CA GLY A 31 1.42 -5.00 -4.42
C GLY A 31 2.46 -3.97 -4.87
N ILE A 32 3.58 -4.45 -5.42
CA ILE A 32 4.68 -3.60 -5.91
C ILE A 32 4.21 -2.82 -7.13
N GLN A 33 4.33 -1.49 -7.08
CA GLN A 33 4.04 -0.58 -8.18
C GLN A 33 5.31 0.01 -8.80
N VAL A 34 6.33 0.28 -7.98
CA VAL A 34 7.66 0.71 -8.44
C VAL A 34 8.68 -0.14 -7.69
N GLU A 35 9.58 -0.78 -8.42
CA GLU A 35 10.64 -1.61 -7.84
C GLU A 35 11.90 -0.77 -7.60
N GLY A 36 12.51 -0.95 -6.43
CA GLY A 36 13.76 -0.33 -5.99
C GLY A 36 14.69 -1.36 -5.36
N ASN A 37 15.21 -1.07 -4.15
CA ASN A 37 16.11 -1.94 -3.41
C ASN A 37 15.49 -3.33 -3.17
N PRO A 38 16.16 -4.43 -3.54
CA PRO A 38 15.67 -5.79 -3.29
C PRO A 38 15.66 -6.18 -1.81
N GLU A 39 16.37 -5.45 -0.94
CA GLU A 39 16.47 -5.70 0.49
C GLU A 39 15.86 -4.54 1.29
N ILE A 40 14.89 -4.84 2.14
CA ILE A 40 14.16 -3.85 2.93
C ILE A 40 14.59 -3.95 4.39
N THR A 41 15.20 -2.87 4.88
CA THR A 41 15.57 -2.66 6.29
C THR A 41 14.73 -1.57 6.95
N LYS A 42 14.26 -0.60 6.16
CA LYS A 42 13.38 0.48 6.62
C LYS A 42 12.20 0.66 5.68
N LEU A 43 11.00 0.48 6.24
CA LEU A 43 9.72 0.73 5.57
C LEU A 43 9.10 2.02 6.12
N VAL A 44 8.71 2.93 5.23
CA VAL A 44 7.88 4.09 5.57
C VAL A 44 6.45 3.83 5.12
N THR A 45 5.46 4.25 5.91
CA THR A 45 4.05 4.10 5.54
C THR A 45 3.35 5.45 5.38
N GLY A 46 2.28 5.48 4.59
CA GLY A 46 1.43 6.66 4.44
C GLY A 46 0.07 6.32 3.83
N VAL A 47 -0.89 7.23 3.88
CA VAL A 47 -2.21 6.99 3.28
C VAL A 47 -2.13 7.04 1.75
N SER A 48 -1.33 7.93 1.18
CA SER A 48 -1.29 8.16 -0.27
C SER A 48 0.11 8.43 -0.78
N ALA A 49 0.39 7.94 -1.99
CA ALA A 49 1.61 8.16 -2.75
C ALA A 49 1.76 9.61 -3.24
N CYS A 50 1.81 10.58 -2.32
CA CYS A 50 2.04 11.98 -2.63
C CYS A 50 3.55 12.29 -2.74
N GLN A 51 3.89 13.39 -3.43
CA GLN A 51 5.29 13.80 -3.62
C GLN A 51 6.01 14.01 -2.29
N GLU A 52 5.34 14.67 -1.33
CA GLU A 52 5.91 14.98 -0.02
C GLU A 52 6.27 13.71 0.76
N LEU A 53 5.43 12.66 0.68
CA LEU A 53 5.71 11.38 1.32
C LEU A 53 7.02 10.79 0.79
N PHE A 54 7.23 10.82 -0.52
CA PHE A 54 8.45 10.26 -1.12
C PHE A 54 9.70 11.07 -0.79
N VAL A 55 9.60 12.40 -0.76
CA VAL A 55 10.72 13.26 -0.32
C VAL A 55 11.10 12.93 1.13
N ARG A 56 10.12 12.88 2.04
CA ARG A 56 10.37 12.57 3.46
C ARG A 56 10.84 11.13 3.68
N ALA A 57 10.33 10.17 2.91
CA ALA A 57 10.78 8.78 2.97
C ALA A 57 12.25 8.65 2.55
N ARG A 58 12.64 9.36 1.49
CA ARG A 58 14.04 9.43 1.04
C ARG A 58 14.94 10.07 2.10
N GLU A 59 14.53 11.20 2.67
CA GLU A 59 15.25 11.87 3.76
C GLU A 59 15.40 10.98 5.00
N ALA A 60 14.40 10.14 5.27
CA ALA A 60 14.45 9.14 6.34
C ALA A 60 15.30 7.91 5.98
N GLY A 61 15.80 7.79 4.75
CA GLY A 61 16.54 6.63 4.25
C GLY A 61 15.70 5.35 4.28
N ALA A 62 14.49 5.41 3.73
CA ALA A 62 13.63 4.26 3.53
C ALA A 62 14.12 3.42 2.33
N ASP A 63 13.92 2.10 2.38
CA ASP A 63 14.13 1.20 1.25
C ASP A 63 12.81 0.96 0.49
N ALA A 64 11.68 1.13 1.18
CA ALA A 64 10.35 1.02 0.61
C ALA A 64 9.34 1.96 1.27
N VAL A 65 8.29 2.28 0.52
CA VAL A 65 7.11 3.00 0.98
C VAL A 65 5.87 2.12 0.77
N LEU A 66 5.09 1.90 1.83
CA LEU A 66 3.80 1.19 1.77
C LEU A 66 2.64 2.17 1.94
N VAL A 67 1.72 2.18 0.97
CA VAL A 67 0.57 3.09 0.97
C VAL A 67 -0.75 2.39 0.74
N HIS A 68 -1.84 3.07 1.09
CA HIS A 68 -3.18 2.65 0.70
C HIS A 68 -3.52 3.09 -0.73
N HIS A 69 -3.32 4.37 -1.05
CA HIS A 69 -3.53 4.91 -2.41
C HIS A 69 -2.21 4.98 -3.19
N GLY A 70 -2.06 4.08 -4.16
CA GLY A 70 -0.90 4.02 -5.06
C GLY A 70 -0.87 5.10 -6.15
N ILE A 71 0.01 4.92 -7.12
CA ILE A 71 0.20 5.82 -8.26
C ILE A 71 -0.44 5.29 -9.56
N PHE A 72 -0.94 4.05 -9.60
CA PHE A 72 -1.62 3.48 -10.76
C PHE A 72 -3.08 3.16 -10.45
N TRP A 73 -3.96 3.55 -11.36
CA TRP A 73 -5.42 3.43 -11.29
C TRP A 73 -5.96 3.21 -12.70
N ASP A 74 -7.04 2.46 -12.81
CA ASP A 74 -7.74 2.17 -14.06
C ASP A 74 -8.13 3.46 -14.79
N GLY A 75 -7.84 3.52 -16.09
CA GLY A 75 -8.17 4.67 -16.92
C GLY A 75 -7.21 5.86 -16.80
N MET A 76 -6.15 5.79 -15.97
CA MET A 76 -5.12 6.83 -15.96
C MET A 76 -4.19 6.74 -17.18
N PRO A 77 -3.65 7.89 -17.64
CA PRO A 77 -2.63 7.89 -18.68
C PRO A 77 -1.36 7.16 -18.23
N TYR A 78 -0.87 6.25 -19.06
CA TYR A 78 0.40 5.55 -18.86
C TYR A 78 1.67 6.44 -18.95
N PRO A 79 1.70 7.55 -19.74
CA PRO A 79 2.90 8.38 -19.81
C PRO A 79 3.27 9.02 -18.46
N LEU A 80 4.50 8.76 -18.00
CA LEU A 80 5.07 9.41 -16.83
C LEU A 80 5.51 10.83 -17.17
N THR A 81 4.58 11.78 -17.02
CA THR A 81 4.84 13.20 -17.22
C THR A 81 4.36 14.01 -16.01
N GLY A 82 4.78 15.28 -15.92
CA GLY A 82 4.33 16.19 -14.87
C GLY A 82 4.55 15.66 -13.45
N LEU A 83 3.47 15.59 -12.66
CA LEU A 83 3.53 15.13 -11.27
C LEU A 83 3.88 13.64 -11.15
N GLN A 84 3.38 12.81 -12.05
CA GLN A 84 3.63 11.37 -12.02
C GLN A 84 5.12 11.07 -12.23
N TYR A 85 5.75 11.76 -13.19
CA TYR A 85 7.19 11.71 -13.39
C TYR A 85 7.96 12.12 -12.13
N ARG A 86 7.61 13.25 -11.52
CA ARG A 86 8.30 13.74 -10.31
C ARG A 86 8.21 12.74 -9.16
N ARG A 87 7.05 12.11 -8.97
CA ARG A 87 6.84 11.08 -7.95
C ARG A 87 7.70 9.85 -8.19
N VAL A 88 7.66 9.29 -9.41
CA VAL A 88 8.46 8.11 -9.77
C VAL A 88 9.95 8.41 -9.70
N ARG A 89 10.38 9.62 -10.10
CA ARG A 89 11.77 10.04 -10.01
C ARG A 89 12.29 10.03 -8.57
N GLU A 90 11.53 10.51 -7.58
CA GLU A 90 11.99 10.45 -6.18
C GLU A 90 12.20 9.01 -5.68
N LEU A 91 11.35 8.09 -6.13
CA LEU A 91 11.49 6.67 -5.80
C LEU A 91 12.76 6.09 -6.46
N ILE A 92 12.97 6.35 -7.76
CA ILE A 92 14.14 5.87 -8.51
C ILE A 92 15.45 6.46 -7.95
N ASP A 93 15.51 7.78 -7.78
CA ASP A 93 16.71 8.48 -7.27
C ASP A 93 17.05 8.10 -5.81
N GLY A 94 16.09 7.54 -5.08
CA GLY A 94 16.26 7.02 -3.73
C GLY A 94 16.37 5.50 -3.65
N GLU A 95 16.35 4.78 -4.78
CA GLU A 95 16.27 3.32 -4.85
C GLU A 95 15.13 2.74 -3.97
N MET A 96 14.02 3.46 -3.83
CA MET A 96 12.90 3.08 -2.98
C MET A 96 11.83 2.32 -3.76
N SER A 97 11.37 1.21 -3.19
CA SER A 97 10.20 0.50 -3.71
C SER A 97 8.89 1.17 -3.26
N LEU A 98 7.85 1.11 -4.09
CA LEU A 98 6.48 1.49 -3.73
C LEU A 98 5.59 0.24 -3.70
N LEU A 99 4.98 -0.04 -2.54
CA LEU A 99 3.94 -1.04 -2.40
C LEU A 99 2.60 -0.34 -2.09
N ALA A 100 1.51 -0.78 -2.73
CA ALA A 100 0.18 -0.21 -2.51
C ALA A 100 -0.87 -1.30 -2.28
N TYR A 101 -1.73 -1.12 -1.27
CA TYR A 101 -2.85 -2.03 -0.98
C TYR A 101 -4.13 -1.24 -0.69
N HIS A 102 -5.10 -1.32 -1.60
CA HIS A 102 -6.33 -0.53 -1.58
C HIS A 102 -7.50 -1.32 -0.97
N LEU A 103 -8.43 -1.86 -1.77
CA LEU A 103 -9.61 -2.56 -1.23
C LEU A 103 -9.28 -3.78 -0.37
N PRO A 104 -8.22 -4.59 -0.65
CA PRO A 104 -7.79 -5.64 0.25
C PRO A 104 -7.46 -5.15 1.65
N LEU A 105 -6.87 -3.95 1.78
CA LEU A 105 -6.60 -3.35 3.07
C LEU A 105 -7.88 -2.82 3.72
N ASP A 106 -8.80 -2.21 2.98
CA ASP A 106 -10.07 -1.74 3.56
C ASP A 106 -10.88 -2.86 4.23
N ARG A 107 -10.94 -4.03 3.57
CA ARG A 107 -11.78 -5.16 4.00
C ARG A 107 -11.18 -6.01 5.13
N HIS A 108 -9.88 -5.90 5.39
CA HIS A 108 -9.18 -6.85 6.25
C HIS A 108 -9.66 -6.75 7.71
N LEU A 109 -10.09 -7.86 8.30
CA LEU A 109 -10.75 -7.84 9.62
C LEU A 109 -9.81 -7.56 10.80
N GLU A 110 -8.50 -7.76 10.63
CA GLU A 110 -7.50 -7.48 11.66
C GLU A 110 -6.88 -6.08 11.54
N VAL A 111 -6.26 -5.77 10.40
CA VAL A 111 -5.52 -4.52 10.17
C VAL A 111 -6.23 -3.50 9.28
N GLY A 112 -7.43 -3.82 8.79
CA GLY A 112 -8.07 -3.01 7.76
C GLY A 112 -8.70 -1.73 8.27
N ASN A 113 -8.80 -0.75 7.39
CA ASN A 113 -9.27 0.60 7.74
C ASN A 113 -10.64 0.56 8.45
N ASN A 114 -11.58 -0.23 7.93
CA ASN A 114 -12.93 -0.31 8.47
C ASN A 114 -12.99 -1.07 9.80
N ALA A 115 -12.28 -2.21 9.91
CA ALA A 115 -12.25 -3.00 11.14
C ALA A 115 -11.57 -2.25 12.29
N VAL A 116 -10.41 -1.64 12.03
CA VAL A 116 -9.68 -0.84 13.03
C VAL A 116 -10.49 0.39 13.44
N ALA A 117 -11.16 1.07 12.50
CA ALA A 117 -12.04 2.19 12.83
C ALA A 117 -13.22 1.76 13.72
N ALA A 118 -13.91 0.67 13.37
CA ALA A 118 -15.02 0.14 14.15
C ALA A 118 -14.58 -0.23 15.58
N GLN A 119 -13.44 -0.91 15.73
CA GLN A 119 -12.87 -1.24 17.03
C GLN A 119 -12.57 0.03 17.86
N ARG A 120 -11.95 1.05 17.25
CA ARG A 120 -11.64 2.32 17.91
C ARG A 120 -12.88 3.11 18.32
N LEU A 121 -13.99 2.93 17.60
CA LEU A 121 -15.29 3.51 17.91
C LEU A 121 -16.09 2.69 18.95
N GLY A 122 -15.58 1.52 19.36
CA GLY A 122 -16.21 0.67 20.38
C GLY A 122 -17.31 -0.25 19.84
N LEU A 123 -17.36 -0.50 18.53
CA LEU A 123 -18.27 -1.50 17.96
C LEU A 123 -17.82 -2.90 18.39
N VAL A 124 -18.80 -3.76 18.65
CA VAL A 124 -18.62 -5.17 19.03
C VAL A 124 -19.33 -6.06 18.02
N GLU A 125 -18.88 -7.31 17.89
CA GLU A 125 -19.50 -8.30 17.00
C GLU A 125 -19.61 -7.82 15.53
N ILE A 126 -18.58 -7.12 15.05
CA ILE A 126 -18.56 -6.52 13.71
C ILE A 126 -18.83 -7.55 12.61
N GLN A 127 -19.63 -7.17 11.62
CA GLN A 127 -19.94 -8.01 10.47
C GLN A 127 -19.58 -7.32 9.16
N PRO A 128 -19.22 -8.06 8.09
CA PRO A 128 -18.99 -7.48 6.77
C PRO A 128 -20.18 -6.64 6.28
N PHE A 129 -19.88 -5.47 5.70
CA PHE A 129 -20.85 -4.50 5.22
C PHE A 129 -20.33 -3.75 3.98
N GLY A 130 -21.21 -3.19 3.17
CA GLY A 130 -20.85 -2.32 2.03
C GLY A 130 -20.12 -3.07 0.91
N LEU A 131 -20.82 -3.39 -0.17
CA LEU A 131 -20.23 -4.10 -1.31
C LEU A 131 -19.50 -3.14 -2.26
N SER A 132 -18.28 -3.49 -2.65
CA SER A 132 -17.54 -2.91 -3.76
C SER A 132 -16.90 -4.04 -4.57
N LYS A 133 -16.99 -3.97 -5.90
CA LYS A 133 -16.43 -5.00 -6.81
C LYS A 133 -16.80 -6.46 -6.45
N GLY A 134 -17.97 -6.65 -5.84
CA GLY A 134 -18.48 -7.97 -5.45
C GLY A 134 -18.04 -8.47 -4.07
N VAL A 135 -17.23 -7.72 -3.33
CA VAL A 135 -16.79 -8.07 -1.97
C VAL A 135 -17.23 -7.02 -0.96
N ALA A 136 -17.49 -7.44 0.28
CA ALA A 136 -17.72 -6.51 1.39
C ALA A 136 -16.39 -5.86 1.78
N ILE A 137 -16.36 -4.53 1.77
CA ILE A 137 -15.16 -3.73 2.11
C ILE A 137 -15.26 -3.08 3.48
N GLY A 138 -16.46 -2.87 3.99
CA GLY A 138 -16.72 -2.25 5.29
C GLY A 138 -17.15 -3.25 6.37
N VAL A 139 -17.42 -2.70 7.54
CA VAL A 139 -18.02 -3.43 8.66
C VAL A 139 -19.15 -2.63 9.29
N ARG A 140 -20.07 -3.31 9.98
CA ARG A 140 -21.18 -2.74 10.74
C ARG A 140 -21.29 -3.39 12.12
#